data_AF-A0A3L6FEU0-F1
#
_entry.id   AF-A0A3L6FEU0-F1
#
_cell.length_a   1.000
_cell.length_b   1.000
_cell.length_c   1.000
_cell.angle_alpha   90.00
_cell.angle_beta   90.00
_cell.angle_gamma   90.00
#
_symmetry.space_group_name_H-M   'P 1'
#
loop_
_entity.id
_entity.type
_entity.pdbx_description
1 polymer ?
#
loop_
_entity_poly.entity_id
_entity_poly.type
_entity_poly.pdbx_seq_one_letter_code
_entity_poly.pdbx_strand_id
1 'polypeptide(L)' 'MIRFILLQNRQGKTRLAKYYVALEDSEKHKVEYEVHRLVVNRDPKFTNFVEPCDT' A
#
# COMPACT_ATOMS: atom_id res chain seq x y z
N MET A 1 -2.06 4.44 15.20
CA MET A 1 -0.65 3.99 15.13
C MET A 1 -0.32 3.67 13.67
N ILE A 2 0.89 4.00 13.19
CA ILE A 2 1.30 3.69 11.81
C ILE A 2 1.61 2.19 11.73
N ARG A 3 0.93 1.46 10.83
CA ARG A 3 1.13 0.00 10.66
C ARG A 3 2.31 -0.31 9.74
N PHE A 4 2.44 0.42 8.64
CA PHE A 4 3.50 0.25 7.66
C PHE A 4 3.74 1.52 6.85
N ILE A 5 4.90 1.58 6.19
CA ILE A 5 5.28 2.60 5.21
C ILE A 5 5.78 1.88 3.96
N LEU A 6 5.21 2.23 2.80
CA LEU A 6 5.59 1.69 1.50
C LEU A 6 6.05 2.81 0.57
N LEU A 7 7.08 2.54 -0.22
CA LEU A 7 7.53 3.38 -1.33
C LEU A 7 7.52 2.56 -2.61
N GLN A 8 6.54 2.80 -3.46
CA GLN A 8 6.33 2.07 -4.71
C GLN A 8 6.47 2.99 -5.91
N ASN A 9 7.03 2.46 -7.01
CA ASN A 9 7.00 3.16 -8.29
C ASN A 9 5.66 2.94 -9.01
N ARG A 10 5.40 3.69 -10.08
CA ARG A 10 4.17 3.51 -10.89
C ARG A 10 4.02 2.10 -11.50
N GLN A 11 5.12 1.38 -11.71
CA GLN A 11 5.11 0.03 -12.27
C GLN A 11 4.84 -1.08 -11.23
N GLY A 12 4.73 -0.74 -9.94
CA GLY A 12 4.45 -1.70 -8.86
C GLY A 12 5.69 -2.29 -8.19
N LYS A 13 6.88 -1.76 -8.47
CA LYS A 13 8.10 -2.15 -7.77
C LYS A 13 8.20 -1.39 -6.44
N THR A 14 8.18 -2.13 -5.34
CA THR A 14 8.45 -1.62 -4.00
C THR A 14 9.94 -1.39 -3.81
N ARG A 15 10.34 -0.15 -3.47
CA ARG A 15 11.74 0.22 -3.16
C ARG A 15 12.01 0.30 -1.66
N LEU A 16 10.96 0.54 -0.87
CA LEU A 16 11.02 0.54 0.58
C LEU A 16 9.72 -0.06 1.12
N ALA A 17 9.85 -1.04 2.01
CA ALA A 17 8.75 -1.55 2.80
C ALA A 17 9.22 -1.63 4.26
N LYS A 18 8.51 -0.93 5.14
CA LYS A 18 8.78 -0.96 6.58
C LYS A 18 7.49 -1.24 7.33
N TYR A 19 7.46 -2.35 8.04
CA TYR A 19 6.32 -2.78 8.84
C TYR A 19 6.63 -2.55 10.32
N TYR A 20 5.70 -1.92 11.03
CA TYR A 20 5.76 -1.69 12.47
C TYR A 20 4.90 -2.70 13.25
N VAL A 21 4.18 -3.56 12.53
CA VAL A 21 3.38 -4.67 13.06
C VAL A 21 3.92 -5.98 12.50
N ALA A 22 3.80 -7.07 13.26
CA ALA A 22 4.13 -8.40 12.79
C ALA A 22 3.06 -8.84 11.77
N LEU A 23 3.49 -9.11 10.54
CA LEU A 23 2.69 -9.66 9.45
C LEU A 23 3.46 -10.80 8.82
N GLU A 24 2.75 -11.81 8.33
CA GLU A 24 3.37 -12.87 7.54
C GLU A 24 3.82 -12.34 6.17
N ASP A 25 4.80 -12.98 5.55
CA ASP A 25 5.31 -12.52 4.26
C ASP A 25 4.25 -12.63 3.15
N SER A 26 3.33 -13.59 3.24
CA SER A 26 2.15 -13.71 2.38
C SER A 26 1.25 -12.47 2.46
N GLU A 27 0.96 -12.01 3.67
CA GLU A 27 0.15 -10.83 3.94
C GLU A 27 0.84 -9.55 3.49
N LYS A 28 2.16 -9.43 3.72
CA LYS A 28 2.94 -8.28 3.23
C LYS A 28 2.82 -8.13 1.72
N HIS A 29 3.03 -9.22 0.97
CA HIS A 29 2.91 -9.20 -0.50
C HIS A 29 1.49 -8.83 -0.95
N LYS A 30 0.46 -9.35 -0.27
CA LYS A 30 -0.93 -9.01 -0.55
C LYS A 30 -1.21 -7.52 -0.35
N VAL A 31 -0.78 -6.97 0.79
CA VAL A 31 -0.95 -5.55 1.12
C VAL A 31 -0.22 -4.66 0.09
N GLU A 32 1.02 -5.00 -0.27
CA GLU A 32 1.76 -4.23 -1.27
C GLU A 32 1.04 -4.20 -2.63
N TYR A 33 0.50 -5.33 -3.06
CA TYR A 33 -0.22 -5.44 -4.32
C TYR A 33 -1.55 -4.66 -4.31
N GLU A 34 -2.33 -4.79 -3.23
CA GLU A 34 -3.61 -4.10 -3.08
C GLU A 34 -3.44 -2.58 -3.01
N VAL A 35 -2.46 -2.10 -2.23
CA VAL A 35 -2.14 -0.67 -2.14
C VAL A 35 -1.70 -0.12 -3.49
N HIS A 36 -0.85 -0.84 -4.24
CA HIS A 36 -0.42 -0.42 -5.57
C HIS A 36 -1.60 -0.26 -6.53
N ARG A 37 -2.47 -1.27 -6.61
CA ARG A 37 -3.65 -1.28 -7.47
C ARG A 37 -4.62 -0.14 -7.11
N LEU A 38 -4.76 0.15 -5.82
CA LEU A 38 -5.67 1.19 -5.33
C LEU A 38 -5.13 2.61 -5.62
N VAL A 39 -3.80 2.82 -5.52
CA VAL A 39 -3.19 4.13 -5.75
C VAL A 39 -3.00 4.42 -7.25
N VAL A 40 -2.56 3.46 -8.06
CA VAL A 40 -2.24 3.70 -9.49
C VAL A 40 -3.46 4.09 -10.32
N ASN A 41 -4.63 3.54 -10.02
CA ASN A 41 -5.86 3.82 -10.76
C ASN A 41 -6.57 5.12 -10.31
N ARG A 42 -6.04 5.82 -9.30
CA ARG A 42 -6.68 7.00 -8.71
C ARG A 42 -6.34 8.26 -9.51
N ASP A 43 -7.36 9.04 -9.84
CA ASP A 43 -7.19 10.35 -10.49
C ASP A 43 -6.59 11.36 -9.49
N PRO A 44 -5.60 12.18 -9.90
CA PRO A 44 -4.99 13.21 -9.05
C PRO A 44 -5.98 14.26 -8.50
N LYS A 45 -7.22 14.33 -9.02
CA LYS A 45 -8.27 15.21 -8.49
C LYS A 45 -8.84 14.75 -7.13
N PHE A 46 -8.64 13.48 -6.76
CA PHE A 46 -9.12 12.96 -5.48
C PHE A 46 -8.15 13.25 -4.33
N THR A 47 -8.67 13.21 -3.09
CA THR A 47 -7.84 13.38 -1.89
C THR A 47 -6.77 12.29 -1.75
N ASN A 48 -5.66 12.64 -1.07
CA ASN A 48 -4.55 11.72 -0.77
C ASN A 48 -4.91 10.65 0.25
N PHE A 49 -6.04 10.79 0.95
CA PHE A 49 -6.51 9.81 1.91
C PHE A 49 -7.39 8.78 1.20
N VAL A 50 -7.09 7.51 1.43
CA VAL A 50 -7.93 6.41 0.97
C VAL A 50 -8.18 5.50 2.15
N GLU A 51 -9.45 5.20 2.38
CA GLU A 51 -9.85 4.14 3.27
C GLU A 51 -9.66 2.81 2.53
N PRO A 52 -8.75 1.94 2.98
CA PRO A 52 -8.65 0.59 2.44
C PRO A 52 -10.01 -0.08 2.63
N CYS A 53 -10.52 -0.73 1.58
CA CYS A 53 -11.80 -1.43 1.65
C CYS A 53 -11.62 -2.74 2.42
N ASP A 54 -11.40 -2.63 3.72
CA ASP A 54 -11.41 -3.72 4.68
C ASP A 54 -12.59 -3.43 5.63
N THR A 55 -13.67 -4.20 5.47
CA THR A 55 -14.74 -4.28 6.47
C THR A 55 -14.22 -4.99 7.72
#